data_AF-A0A437D5N9-F1
#
_entry.id   AF-A0A437D5N9-F1
#
_cell.length_a   1.000
_cell.length_b   1.000
_cell.length_c   1.000
_cell.angle_alpha   90.00
_cell.angle_beta   90.00
_cell.angle_gamma   90.00
#
_symmetry.space_group_name_H-M   'P 1'
#
loop_
_entity.id
_entity.type
_entity.pdbx_description
1 polymer ?
#
loop_
_entity_poly.entity_id
_entity_poly.type
_entity_poly.pdbx_seq_one_letter_code
_entity_poly.pdbx_strand_id
1 'polypeptide(L)'
;MEEMMVESESVEMSGPEPDRGVAAAWDTVSAALVSPGCSVSDQNLADSLALLCRGGLAPLLGVWLLETLQMRLSSSVVPEFWSGLKQPQNELEERGRAWVLLTAFRTLLDRLDPFLSGLEKLGAWQQEGRCGLSGPGPKGLMEQAFTTIRALLLFSPSPVLQERVLEFYSRTFSVYMKQDGEDGAEAQDGSEGGACPGCRVPLQQCWCPEALEQLQQLSHILSKLQLLDWVSSEAVTSILHKLIEQRMEQHCRGEYERSFLLNFQEWLELVLGWLGKVFACEGSGDGPGSGAGSVMKQWRCHMHQFFCRIYVNMRIEELFSIIRDFPESKAAIDDLKFCLERTNQRQQLLTSLKSAFESRLLHPGVHTSDILTVYISAIKALRELDPSMVILQVACQPIRKYLRTREDTVRQNRGGSDRRRRGCTDLASELSRGDPVTLEMQDSDDEGTDPEDWAPDPTDAVPDKLGSKRRSSDIISLLVSIYGSKDIFIDEYRGVLADRCCSSSTTTPPGRSGTWSC
;
A
#
# COMPACT_ATOMS: atom_id res chain seq x y z
N MET A 1 4.41 -86.52 -56.56
CA MET A 1 4.36 -85.07 -56.25
C MET A 1 3.47 -84.97 -55.04
N GLU A 2 4.11 -84.77 -53.88
CA GLU A 2 3.57 -84.29 -52.59
C GLU A 2 2.38 -85.01 -51.91
N GLU A 3 2.72 -85.70 -50.81
CA GLU A 3 2.20 -85.52 -49.43
C GLU A 3 1.36 -84.23 -49.21
N MET A 4 0.38 -84.11 -48.32
CA MET A 4 0.25 -84.64 -46.96
C MET A 4 -1.16 -84.29 -46.42
N MET A 5 -1.57 -85.02 -45.38
CA MET A 5 -2.78 -84.83 -44.59
C MET A 5 -2.95 -83.40 -44.05
N VAL A 6 -4.20 -82.93 -43.96
CA VAL A 6 -4.59 -81.88 -43.00
C VAL A 6 -5.84 -82.37 -42.25
N GLU A 7 -5.60 -82.76 -41.01
CA GLU A 7 -6.60 -82.98 -39.98
C GLU A 7 -7.38 -81.68 -39.75
N SER A 8 -8.71 -81.77 -39.70
CA SER A 8 -9.55 -80.67 -39.23
C SER A 8 -9.66 -80.79 -37.71
N GLU A 9 -8.79 -80.07 -37.01
CA GLU A 9 -8.85 -79.94 -35.56
C GLU A 9 -10.17 -79.26 -35.14
N SER A 10 -10.76 -79.87 -34.12
CA SER A 10 -11.89 -79.41 -33.33
C SER A 10 -11.67 -78.00 -32.78
N VAL A 11 -12.65 -77.14 -33.02
CA VAL A 11 -12.84 -75.88 -32.29
C VAL A 11 -13.15 -76.21 -30.83
N GLU A 12 -12.14 -76.15 -29.97
CA GLU A 12 -12.35 -76.01 -28.52
C GLU A 12 -12.59 -74.53 -28.20
N MET A 13 -13.84 -74.25 -27.84
CA MET A 13 -14.30 -73.04 -27.19
C MET A 13 -13.69 -72.95 -25.78
N SER A 14 -12.65 -72.14 -25.61
CA SER A 14 -12.11 -71.75 -24.31
C SER A 14 -12.69 -70.39 -23.87
N GLY A 15 -13.32 -70.38 -22.70
CA GLY A 15 -14.24 -69.33 -22.22
C GLY A 15 -13.65 -67.97 -21.75
N PRO A 16 -14.49 -67.13 -21.14
CA PRO A 16 -14.18 -65.74 -20.78
C PRO A 16 -13.54 -65.64 -19.38
N GLU A 17 -12.22 -65.74 -19.29
CA GLU A 17 -11.47 -65.50 -18.03
C GLU A 17 -10.62 -64.20 -17.93
N PRO A 18 -10.34 -63.38 -18.98
CA PRO A 18 -9.46 -62.22 -18.81
C PRO A 18 -10.11 -61.05 -18.05
N ASP A 19 -11.44 -60.91 -18.08
CA ASP A 19 -12.13 -59.72 -17.55
C ASP A 19 -12.19 -59.67 -16.00
N ARG A 20 -12.22 -60.82 -15.32
CA ARG A 20 -12.22 -60.86 -13.84
C ARG A 20 -10.89 -60.42 -13.24
N GLY A 21 -9.77 -60.72 -13.91
CA GLY A 21 -8.44 -60.32 -13.47
C GLY A 21 -8.21 -58.82 -13.58
N VAL A 22 -8.71 -58.20 -14.67
CA VAL A 22 -8.59 -56.76 -14.90
C VAL A 22 -9.40 -55.94 -13.90
N ALA A 23 -10.62 -56.37 -13.59
CA ALA A 23 -11.45 -55.72 -12.57
C ALA A 23 -10.81 -55.75 -11.17
N ALA A 24 -10.32 -56.93 -10.74
CA ALA A 24 -9.63 -57.06 -9.47
C ALA A 24 -8.31 -56.25 -9.40
N ALA A 25 -7.58 -56.17 -10.52
CA ALA A 25 -6.39 -55.33 -10.64
C ALA A 25 -6.73 -53.84 -10.53
N TRP A 26 -7.83 -53.39 -11.15
CA TRP A 26 -8.32 -52.01 -11.04
C TRP A 26 -8.74 -51.66 -9.61
N ASP A 27 -9.46 -52.55 -8.93
CA ASP A 27 -9.87 -52.37 -7.53
C ASP A 27 -8.67 -52.30 -6.58
N THR A 28 -7.65 -53.13 -6.83
CA THR A 28 -6.40 -53.13 -6.03
C THR A 28 -5.63 -51.82 -6.19
N VAL A 29 -5.51 -51.32 -7.43
CA VAL A 29 -4.78 -50.07 -7.72
C VAL A 29 -5.57 -48.84 -7.23
N SER A 30 -6.88 -48.81 -7.43
CA SER A 30 -7.75 -47.72 -6.93
C SER A 30 -7.77 -47.65 -5.40
N ALA A 31 -7.82 -48.80 -4.72
CA ALA A 31 -7.73 -48.87 -3.26
C ALA A 31 -6.39 -48.33 -2.73
N ALA A 32 -5.28 -48.64 -3.40
CA ALA A 32 -3.95 -48.15 -3.04
C ALA A 32 -3.77 -46.64 -3.26
N LEU A 33 -4.49 -46.06 -4.23
CA LEU A 33 -4.44 -44.62 -4.54
C LEU A 33 -5.34 -43.78 -3.63
N VAL A 34 -6.49 -44.30 -3.19
CA VAL A 34 -7.48 -43.52 -2.42
C VAL A 34 -7.42 -43.79 -0.91
N SER A 35 -6.86 -44.92 -0.48
CA SER A 35 -6.78 -45.30 0.95
C SER A 35 -5.35 -45.25 1.46
N PRO A 36 -5.01 -44.37 2.42
CA PRO A 36 -3.64 -44.21 2.95
C PRO A 36 -3.09 -45.45 3.68
N GLY A 37 -3.95 -46.43 4.01
CA GLY A 37 -3.61 -47.61 4.83
C GLY A 37 -3.79 -48.96 4.13
N CYS A 38 -3.90 -49.01 2.79
CA CYS A 38 -4.04 -50.30 2.10
C CYS A 38 -2.70 -51.05 2.15
N SER A 39 -2.62 -52.11 2.96
CA SER A 39 -1.46 -53.01 3.09
C SER A 39 -1.34 -53.94 1.87
N VAL A 40 -1.36 -53.37 0.67
CA VAL A 40 -1.09 -54.13 -0.56
C VAL A 40 0.42 -54.26 -0.66
N SER A 41 0.94 -55.48 -0.83
CA SER A 41 2.37 -55.66 -1.08
C SER A 41 2.75 -54.93 -2.39
N ASP A 42 3.89 -54.24 -2.38
CA ASP A 42 4.39 -53.53 -3.57
C ASP A 42 4.48 -54.43 -4.81
N GLN A 43 4.70 -55.73 -4.59
CA GLN A 43 4.71 -56.74 -5.65
C GLN A 43 3.33 -56.96 -6.29
N ASN A 44 2.26 -57.08 -5.49
CA ASN A 44 0.90 -57.24 -6.01
C ASN A 44 0.41 -55.98 -6.74
N LEU A 45 0.86 -54.81 -6.29
CA LEU A 45 0.62 -53.52 -6.95
C LEU A 45 1.32 -53.44 -8.31
N ALA A 46 2.59 -53.83 -8.38
CA ALA A 46 3.34 -53.86 -9.64
C ALA A 46 2.74 -54.85 -10.65
N ASP A 47 2.32 -56.03 -10.19
CA ASP A 47 1.70 -57.05 -11.04
C ASP A 47 0.33 -56.58 -11.56
N SER A 48 -0.47 -55.93 -10.71
CA SER A 48 -1.76 -55.34 -11.09
C SER A 48 -1.60 -54.18 -12.07
N LEU A 49 -0.61 -53.30 -11.87
CA LEU A 49 -0.28 -52.22 -12.80
C LEU A 49 0.21 -52.77 -14.15
N ALA A 50 1.02 -53.82 -14.15
CA ALA A 50 1.47 -54.47 -15.37
C ALA A 50 0.30 -55.07 -16.18
N LEU A 51 -0.69 -55.66 -15.50
CA LEU A 51 -1.93 -56.15 -16.12
C LEU A 51 -2.75 -55.01 -16.75
N LEU A 52 -2.90 -53.88 -16.04
CA LEU A 52 -3.61 -52.71 -16.55
C LEU A 52 -2.89 -52.03 -17.72
N CYS A 53 -1.56 -52.00 -17.71
CA CYS A 53 -0.76 -51.48 -18.82
C CYS A 53 -0.88 -52.37 -20.07
N ARG A 54 -0.86 -53.69 -19.91
CA ARG A 54 -1.13 -54.64 -21.02
C ARG A 54 -2.52 -54.47 -21.62
N GLY A 55 -3.50 -54.11 -20.78
CA GLY A 55 -4.87 -53.79 -21.21
C GLY A 55 -5.08 -52.37 -21.74
N GLY A 56 -4.05 -51.50 -21.74
CA GLY A 56 -4.17 -50.10 -22.18
C GLY A 56 -4.99 -49.18 -21.28
N LEU A 57 -5.36 -49.63 -20.07
CA LEU A 57 -6.22 -48.89 -19.13
C LEU A 57 -5.43 -47.97 -18.19
N ALA A 58 -4.10 -48.12 -18.15
CA ALA A 58 -3.23 -47.40 -17.23
C ALA A 58 -3.28 -45.85 -17.35
N PRO A 59 -3.42 -45.24 -18.54
CA PRO A 59 -3.59 -43.79 -18.67
C PRO A 59 -4.91 -43.26 -18.08
N LEU A 60 -5.94 -44.10 -18.00
CA LEU A 60 -7.26 -43.72 -17.48
C LEU A 60 -7.26 -43.56 -15.95
N LEU A 61 -6.26 -44.11 -15.25
CA LEU A 61 -6.15 -43.98 -13.78
C LEU A 61 -6.05 -42.52 -13.33
N GLY A 62 -5.33 -41.68 -14.08
CA GLY A 62 -5.19 -40.26 -13.77
C GLY A 62 -6.50 -39.49 -13.95
N VAL A 63 -7.19 -39.74 -15.07
CA VAL A 63 -8.50 -39.16 -15.36
C VAL A 63 -9.52 -39.61 -14.33
N TRP A 64 -9.59 -40.90 -14.05
CA TRP A 64 -10.49 -41.49 -13.05
C TRP A 64 -10.26 -40.89 -11.66
N LEU A 65 -9.01 -40.72 -11.23
CA LEU A 65 -8.71 -40.17 -9.90
C LEU A 65 -9.11 -38.70 -9.79
N LEU A 66 -8.89 -37.91 -10.85
CA LEU A 66 -9.32 -36.50 -10.91
C LEU A 66 -10.84 -36.37 -10.97
N GLU A 67 -11.53 -37.18 -11.76
CA GLU A 67 -13.00 -37.21 -11.81
C GLU A 67 -13.60 -37.66 -10.48
N THR A 68 -13.02 -38.67 -9.83
CA THR A 68 -13.42 -39.13 -8.50
C THR A 68 -13.23 -38.04 -7.47
N LEU A 69 -12.10 -37.32 -7.51
CA LEU A 69 -11.85 -36.16 -6.67
C LEU A 69 -12.92 -35.08 -6.88
N GLN A 70 -13.21 -34.72 -8.14
CA GLN A 70 -14.23 -33.72 -8.50
C GLN A 70 -15.63 -34.12 -8.01
N MET A 71 -16.01 -35.38 -8.17
CA MET A 71 -17.29 -35.91 -7.70
C MET A 71 -17.39 -35.88 -6.16
N ARG A 72 -16.32 -36.24 -5.45
CA ARG A 72 -16.28 -36.21 -3.97
C ARG A 72 -16.30 -34.78 -3.43
N LEU A 73 -15.56 -33.87 -4.08
CA LEU A 73 -15.55 -32.45 -3.77
C LEU A 73 -16.96 -31.84 -3.87
N SER A 74 -17.61 -32.03 -5.01
CA SER A 74 -18.94 -31.45 -5.28
C SER A 74 -20.05 -32.06 -4.42
N SER A 75 -20.02 -33.38 -4.17
CA SER A 75 -21.10 -34.08 -3.45
C SER A 75 -21.04 -33.98 -1.93
N SER A 76 -19.85 -33.92 -1.34
CA SER A 76 -19.68 -34.09 0.11
C SER A 76 -18.76 -33.06 0.75
N VAL A 77 -17.53 -32.89 0.24
CA VAL A 77 -16.49 -32.11 0.91
C VAL A 77 -16.81 -30.61 0.91
N VAL A 78 -17.20 -30.05 -0.24
CA VAL A 78 -17.53 -28.62 -0.37
C VAL A 78 -18.78 -28.27 0.45
N PRO A 79 -19.91 -29.02 0.38
CA PRO A 79 -21.06 -28.78 1.24
C PRO A 79 -20.76 -28.91 2.74
N GLU A 80 -19.99 -29.94 3.16
CA GLU A 80 -19.59 -30.15 4.55
C GLU A 80 -18.79 -28.95 5.07
N PHE A 81 -17.79 -28.49 4.31
CA PHE A 81 -16.98 -27.31 4.62
C PHE A 81 -17.84 -26.05 4.81
N TRP A 82 -18.72 -25.74 3.85
CA TRP A 82 -19.58 -24.56 3.94
C TRP A 82 -20.63 -24.66 5.04
N SER A 83 -21.12 -25.87 5.34
CA SER A 83 -22.06 -26.08 6.45
C SER A 83 -21.39 -25.86 7.81
N GLY A 84 -20.13 -26.29 7.97
CA GLY A 84 -19.34 -26.05 9.19
C GLY A 84 -19.09 -24.57 9.44
N LEU A 85 -18.83 -23.79 8.38
CA LEU A 85 -18.64 -22.34 8.47
C LEU A 85 -19.94 -21.57 8.73
N LYS A 86 -21.10 -22.09 8.32
CA LYS A 86 -22.42 -21.42 8.43
C LYS A 86 -23.17 -21.71 9.73
N GLN A 87 -22.65 -22.53 10.64
CA GLN A 87 -23.33 -22.82 11.91
C GLN A 87 -23.70 -21.50 12.64
N PRO A 88 -24.82 -21.44 13.39
CA PRO A 88 -25.30 -20.20 14.01
C PRO A 88 -24.33 -19.77 15.12
N GLN A 89 -23.43 -18.85 14.78
CA GLN A 89 -22.26 -18.50 15.60
C GLN A 89 -22.32 -17.08 16.16
N ASN A 90 -23.46 -16.38 16.05
CA ASN A 90 -23.63 -15.05 16.65
C ASN A 90 -23.50 -15.06 18.18
N GLU A 91 -23.51 -16.25 18.81
CA GLU A 91 -23.31 -16.45 20.25
C GLU A 91 -21.90 -16.92 20.63
N LEU A 92 -21.03 -17.22 19.65
CA LEU A 92 -19.66 -17.68 19.94
C LEU A 92 -18.70 -16.52 20.14
N GLU A 93 -17.92 -16.60 21.23
CA GLU A 93 -16.75 -15.75 21.45
C GLU A 93 -15.76 -15.85 20.27
N GLU A 94 -14.95 -14.81 20.09
CA GLU A 94 -13.95 -14.72 19.01
C GLU A 94 -13.01 -15.94 18.94
N ARG A 95 -12.61 -16.46 20.11
CA ARG A 95 -11.79 -17.68 20.22
C ARG A 95 -12.50 -18.90 19.61
N GLY A 96 -13.80 -19.05 19.85
CA GLY A 96 -14.60 -20.14 19.28
C GLY A 96 -14.73 -20.02 17.76
N ARG A 97 -14.92 -18.81 17.25
CA ARG A 97 -14.99 -18.53 15.81
C ARG A 97 -13.68 -18.85 15.09
N ALA A 98 -12.54 -18.46 15.68
CA ALA A 98 -11.21 -18.81 15.17
C ALA A 98 -10.98 -20.34 15.14
N TRP A 99 -11.41 -21.04 16.18
CA TRP A 99 -11.29 -22.50 16.26
C TRP A 99 -12.16 -23.23 15.23
N VAL A 100 -13.39 -22.76 15.00
CA VAL A 100 -14.27 -23.33 13.94
C VAL A 100 -13.66 -23.14 12.56
N LEU A 101 -13.07 -21.97 12.29
CA LEU A 101 -12.37 -21.71 11.02
C LEU A 101 -11.22 -22.70 10.81
N LEU A 102 -10.34 -22.87 11.80
CA LEU A 102 -9.22 -23.81 11.69
C LEU A 102 -9.71 -25.24 11.56
N THR A 103 -10.73 -25.64 12.31
CA THR A 103 -11.30 -26.98 12.26
C THR A 103 -11.87 -27.28 10.88
N ALA A 104 -12.60 -26.34 10.27
CA ALA A 104 -13.12 -26.49 8.92
C ALA A 104 -12.01 -26.71 7.89
N PHE A 105 -10.90 -25.97 7.97
CA PHE A 105 -9.74 -26.17 7.10
C PHE A 105 -8.98 -27.46 7.37
N ARG A 106 -8.88 -27.91 8.62
CA ARG A 106 -8.32 -29.23 8.97
C ARG A 106 -9.16 -30.35 8.39
N THR A 107 -10.47 -30.32 8.58
CA THR A 107 -11.38 -31.33 8.01
C THR A 107 -11.29 -31.33 6.48
N LEU A 108 -11.18 -30.17 5.84
CA LEU A 108 -10.95 -30.06 4.41
C LEU A 108 -9.65 -30.76 3.99
N LEU A 109 -8.55 -30.50 4.69
CA LEU A 109 -7.26 -31.15 4.42
C LEU A 109 -7.33 -32.66 4.63
N ASP A 110 -7.89 -33.14 5.74
CA ASP A 110 -8.01 -34.57 6.05
C ASP A 110 -8.81 -35.34 5.00
N ARG A 111 -9.83 -34.69 4.39
CA ARG A 111 -10.63 -35.28 3.31
C ARG A 111 -9.90 -35.29 1.96
N LEU A 112 -8.95 -34.37 1.75
CA LEU A 112 -8.22 -34.23 0.49
C LEU A 112 -6.88 -34.96 0.48
N ASP A 113 -6.23 -35.10 1.63
CA ASP A 113 -4.90 -35.71 1.79
C ASP A 113 -4.77 -37.11 1.15
N PRO A 114 -5.77 -38.02 1.25
CA PRO A 114 -5.70 -39.31 0.57
C PRO A 114 -5.63 -39.19 -0.96
N PHE A 115 -6.38 -38.25 -1.54
CA PHE A 115 -6.38 -38.04 -2.98
C PHE A 115 -5.11 -37.33 -3.46
N LEU A 116 -4.62 -36.35 -2.71
CA LEU A 116 -3.37 -35.63 -3.02
C LEU A 116 -2.17 -36.58 -2.95
N SER A 117 -2.07 -37.39 -1.90
CA SER A 117 -1.02 -38.41 -1.79
C SER A 117 -1.13 -39.49 -2.87
N GLY A 118 -2.35 -39.87 -3.26
CA GLY A 118 -2.61 -40.75 -4.40
C GLY A 118 -2.13 -40.17 -5.74
N LEU A 119 -2.41 -38.89 -5.99
CA LEU A 119 -1.96 -38.18 -7.20
C LEU A 119 -0.44 -38.04 -7.25
N GLU A 120 0.21 -37.77 -6.12
CA GLU A 120 1.67 -37.73 -6.00
C GLU A 120 2.29 -39.10 -6.30
N LYS A 121 1.76 -40.18 -5.72
CA LYS A 121 2.20 -41.55 -6.00
C LYS A 121 2.03 -41.93 -7.47
N LEU A 122 0.87 -41.63 -8.05
CA LEU A 122 0.60 -41.89 -9.47
C LEU A 122 1.55 -41.09 -10.37
N GLY A 123 1.81 -39.83 -10.02
CA GLY A 123 2.77 -39.00 -10.72
C GLY A 123 4.21 -39.53 -10.62
N ALA A 124 4.62 -40.00 -9.45
CA ALA A 124 5.92 -40.65 -9.27
C ALA A 124 6.05 -41.91 -10.15
N TRP A 125 5.00 -42.74 -10.22
CA TRP A 125 4.98 -43.91 -11.11
C TRP A 125 5.11 -43.54 -12.59
N GLN A 126 4.49 -42.42 -13.01
CA GLN A 126 4.63 -41.89 -14.38
C GLN A 126 6.05 -41.39 -14.67
N GLN A 127 6.69 -40.70 -13.71
CA GLN A 127 8.07 -40.22 -13.87
C GLN A 127 9.11 -41.34 -13.89
N GLU A 128 8.91 -42.37 -13.07
CA GLU A 128 9.75 -43.57 -13.04
C GLU A 128 9.54 -44.47 -14.27
N GLY A 129 8.51 -44.22 -15.09
CA GLY A 129 8.17 -45.04 -16.24
C GLY A 129 7.73 -46.46 -15.86
N ARG A 130 7.24 -46.66 -14.63
CA ARG A 130 6.84 -48.00 -14.16
C ARG A 130 5.79 -48.58 -15.09
N CYS A 131 6.05 -49.80 -15.58
CA CYS A 131 5.14 -50.57 -16.43
C CYS A 131 4.69 -49.85 -17.73
N GLY A 132 5.41 -48.83 -18.21
CA GLY A 132 5.05 -48.10 -19.43
C GLY A 132 3.98 -47.01 -19.23
N LEU A 133 3.73 -46.60 -17.98
CA LEU A 133 2.90 -45.45 -17.66
C LEU A 133 3.49 -44.18 -18.31
N SER A 134 2.67 -43.47 -19.07
CA SER A 134 2.99 -42.16 -19.64
C SER A 134 1.88 -41.18 -19.27
N GLY A 135 2.26 -39.97 -18.85
CA GLY A 135 1.31 -38.98 -18.38
C GLY A 135 1.97 -37.63 -18.04
N PRO A 136 1.18 -36.66 -17.57
CA PRO A 136 1.64 -35.30 -17.28
C PRO A 136 2.59 -35.22 -16.07
N GLY A 137 2.83 -36.33 -15.37
CA GLY A 137 3.69 -36.40 -14.20
C GLY A 137 3.03 -35.83 -12.94
N PRO A 138 3.74 -35.83 -11.80
CA PRO A 138 3.19 -35.42 -10.50
C PRO A 138 2.80 -33.95 -10.49
N LYS A 139 3.61 -33.08 -11.11
CA LYS A 139 3.33 -31.64 -11.17
C LYS A 139 2.05 -31.34 -11.95
N GLY A 140 1.88 -31.92 -13.14
CA GLY A 140 0.70 -31.66 -13.96
C GLY A 140 -0.59 -32.20 -13.35
N LEU A 141 -0.56 -33.39 -12.76
CA LEU A 141 -1.73 -33.95 -12.05
C LEU A 141 -2.11 -33.11 -10.82
N MET A 142 -1.13 -32.66 -10.04
CA MET A 142 -1.36 -31.82 -8.87
C MET A 142 -1.89 -30.43 -9.26
N GLU A 143 -1.35 -29.81 -10.32
CA GLU A 143 -1.86 -28.54 -10.84
C GLU A 143 -3.34 -28.63 -11.27
N GLN A 144 -3.72 -29.72 -11.95
CA GLN A 144 -5.11 -29.98 -12.33
C GLN A 144 -6.02 -30.18 -11.11
N ALA A 145 -5.56 -30.93 -10.11
CA ALA A 145 -6.30 -31.15 -8.87
C ALA A 145 -6.50 -29.83 -8.10
N PHE A 146 -5.44 -29.04 -7.89
CA PHE A 146 -5.54 -27.75 -7.21
C PHE A 146 -6.40 -26.75 -7.97
N THR A 147 -6.35 -26.75 -9.31
CA THR A 147 -7.23 -25.90 -10.14
C THR A 147 -8.69 -26.29 -9.96
N THR A 148 -8.99 -27.59 -9.89
CA THR A 148 -10.34 -28.10 -9.64
C THR A 148 -10.83 -27.75 -8.23
N ILE A 149 -9.97 -27.91 -7.21
CA ILE A 149 -10.25 -27.52 -5.83
C ILE A 149 -10.56 -26.02 -5.75
N ARG A 150 -9.72 -25.18 -6.36
CA ARG A 150 -9.93 -23.73 -6.43
C ARG A 150 -11.23 -23.38 -7.14
N ALA A 151 -11.54 -24.00 -8.28
CA ALA A 151 -12.76 -23.74 -9.02
C ALA A 151 -14.03 -24.13 -8.22
N LEU A 152 -14.00 -25.22 -7.47
CA LEU A 152 -15.18 -25.65 -6.70
C LEU A 152 -15.34 -24.93 -5.37
N LEU A 153 -14.23 -24.55 -4.70
CA LEU A 153 -14.28 -23.83 -3.42
C LEU A 153 -14.35 -22.31 -3.59
N LEU A 154 -13.60 -21.72 -4.52
CA LEU A 154 -13.34 -20.28 -4.55
C LEU A 154 -13.90 -19.55 -5.79
N PHE A 155 -14.65 -20.22 -6.66
CA PHE A 155 -15.30 -19.54 -7.80
C PHE A 155 -16.30 -18.46 -7.36
N SER A 156 -16.96 -18.66 -6.22
CA SER A 156 -17.73 -17.63 -5.53
C SER A 156 -17.40 -17.66 -4.04
N PRO A 157 -16.38 -16.92 -3.57
CA PRO A 157 -16.05 -16.91 -2.16
C PRO A 157 -17.26 -16.42 -1.37
N SER A 158 -17.71 -17.22 -0.39
CA SER A 158 -18.79 -16.80 0.50
C SER A 158 -18.33 -15.58 1.31
N PRO A 159 -19.15 -14.53 1.44
CA PRO A 159 -18.79 -13.36 2.25
C PRO A 159 -18.50 -13.74 3.71
N VAL A 160 -19.11 -14.82 4.19
CA VAL A 160 -18.86 -15.39 5.53
C VAL A 160 -17.41 -15.82 5.70
N LEU A 161 -16.79 -16.42 4.67
CA LEU A 161 -15.39 -16.82 4.74
C LEU A 161 -14.47 -15.59 4.77
N GLN A 162 -14.71 -14.61 3.90
CA GLN A 162 -13.92 -13.37 3.85
C GLN A 162 -13.95 -12.63 5.19
N GLU A 163 -15.14 -12.48 5.78
CA GLU A 163 -15.29 -11.82 7.09
C GLU A 163 -14.55 -12.56 8.21
N ARG A 164 -14.67 -13.89 8.25
CA ARG A 164 -14.03 -14.73 9.28
C ARG A 164 -12.51 -14.73 9.16
N VAL A 165 -12.01 -14.82 7.93
CA VAL A 165 -10.58 -14.77 7.64
C VAL A 165 -10.02 -13.37 7.98
N LEU A 166 -10.76 -12.31 7.62
CA LEU A 166 -10.41 -10.94 7.97
C LEU A 166 -10.36 -10.74 9.50
N GLU A 167 -11.36 -11.20 10.24
CA GLU A 167 -11.40 -11.12 11.70
C GLU A 167 -10.21 -11.87 12.33
N PHE A 168 -9.96 -13.10 11.88
CA PHE A 168 -8.85 -13.93 12.36
C PHE A 168 -7.48 -13.28 12.10
N TYR A 169 -7.23 -12.80 10.88
CA TYR A 169 -5.97 -12.13 10.56
C TYR A 169 -5.82 -10.79 11.29
N SER A 170 -6.90 -10.03 11.46
CA SER A 170 -6.88 -8.76 12.22
C SER A 170 -6.45 -9.00 13.67
N ARG A 171 -6.96 -10.07 14.29
CA ARG A 171 -6.63 -10.46 15.66
C ARG A 171 -5.19 -10.94 15.78
N THR A 172 -4.76 -11.87 14.91
CA THR A 172 -3.39 -12.39 14.95
C THR A 172 -2.34 -11.31 14.64
N PHE A 173 -2.64 -10.37 13.74
CA PHE A 173 -1.83 -9.20 13.50
C PHE A 173 -1.71 -8.31 14.75
N SER A 174 -2.83 -7.99 15.41
CA SER A 174 -2.82 -7.17 16.64
C SER A 174 -2.00 -7.82 17.75
N VAL A 175 -2.06 -9.15 17.86
CA VAL A 175 -1.23 -9.91 18.81
C VAL A 175 0.26 -9.85 18.45
N TYR A 176 0.58 -9.97 17.15
CA TYR A 176 1.95 -9.87 16.67
C TYR A 176 2.57 -8.50 16.93
N MET A 177 1.86 -7.42 16.58
CA MET A 177 2.35 -6.05 16.78
C MET A 177 2.58 -5.72 18.26
N LYS A 178 1.86 -6.37 19.18
CA LYS A 178 2.15 -6.25 20.62
C LYS A 178 3.46 -6.94 21.03
N GLN A 179 3.80 -8.07 20.41
CA GLN A 179 5.01 -8.84 20.77
C GLN A 179 6.27 -8.23 20.17
N ASP A 180 6.19 -7.77 18.91
CA ASP A 180 7.34 -7.34 18.12
C ASP A 180 7.35 -5.81 17.84
N GLY A 181 6.31 -5.04 18.23
CA GLY A 181 6.16 -3.61 17.92
C GLY A 181 6.47 -2.62 19.06
N GLU A 182 6.70 -1.36 18.66
CA GLU A 182 7.08 -0.23 19.54
C GLU A 182 5.99 0.21 20.55
N ASP A 183 4.74 -0.20 20.36
CA ASP A 183 3.59 0.19 21.21
C ASP A 183 3.66 -0.38 22.65
N GLY A 184 4.68 -1.18 22.97
CA GLY A 184 4.97 -1.59 24.34
C GLY A 184 5.47 -0.47 25.27
N ALA A 185 5.86 0.69 24.73
CA ALA A 185 6.50 1.76 25.50
C ALA A 185 5.58 2.93 25.90
N GLU A 186 4.46 3.18 25.23
CA GLU A 186 3.62 4.38 25.49
C GLU A 186 2.20 4.10 26.04
N ALA A 187 1.89 2.87 26.45
CA ALA A 187 0.66 2.56 27.18
C ALA A 187 0.93 2.36 28.69
N GLN A 188 1.48 3.39 29.35
CA GLN A 188 1.31 3.56 30.80
C GLN A 188 0.26 4.64 31.04
N ASP A 189 -1.00 4.24 31.02
CA ASP A 189 -1.97 4.90 31.90
C ASP A 189 -2.95 3.89 32.49
N GLY A 190 -3.22 4.06 33.78
CA GLY A 190 -3.68 3.02 34.69
C GLY A 190 -5.12 2.54 34.47
N SER A 191 -5.32 1.23 34.53
CA SER A 191 -6.54 0.65 35.10
C SER A 191 -6.29 -0.75 35.61
N GLU A 192 -6.47 -0.91 36.92
CA GLU A 192 -6.50 -2.18 37.66
C GLU A 192 -7.74 -2.98 37.25
N GLY A 193 -7.64 -3.59 36.07
CA GLY A 193 -8.68 -4.41 35.42
C GLY A 193 -8.30 -4.75 33.98
N GLY A 194 -7.01 -4.76 33.66
CA GLY A 194 -6.50 -4.70 32.30
C GLY A 194 -6.98 -5.85 31.42
N ALA A 195 -7.70 -5.52 30.36
CA ALA A 195 -7.83 -6.39 29.19
C ALA A 195 -6.47 -6.47 28.48
N CYS A 196 -6.13 -7.63 27.91
CA CYS A 196 -4.93 -7.80 27.13
C CYS A 196 -4.99 -6.88 25.90
N PRO A 197 -3.99 -6.03 25.62
CA PRO A 197 -4.05 -5.08 24.50
C PRO A 197 -4.08 -5.77 23.12
N GLY A 198 -3.70 -7.05 23.03
CA GLY A 198 -3.80 -7.85 21.80
C GLY A 198 -5.20 -8.45 21.59
N CYS A 199 -5.59 -9.39 22.45
CA CYS A 199 -6.89 -10.09 22.31
C CYS A 199 -8.09 -9.34 22.93
N ARG A 200 -7.88 -8.22 23.64
CA ARG A 200 -8.90 -7.40 24.32
C ARG A 200 -9.76 -8.16 25.35
N VAL A 201 -9.34 -9.36 25.74
CA VAL A 201 -9.93 -10.20 26.79
C VAL A 201 -9.18 -9.95 28.10
N PRO A 202 -9.81 -10.06 29.30
CA PRO A 202 -9.11 -9.99 30.58
C PRO A 202 -7.82 -10.82 30.61
N LEU A 203 -6.76 -10.31 31.26
CA LEU A 203 -5.44 -10.95 31.27
C LEU A 203 -5.45 -12.45 31.67
N GLN A 204 -6.39 -12.87 32.52
CA GLN A 204 -6.53 -14.27 32.94
C GLN A 204 -7.11 -15.21 31.87
N GLN A 205 -7.74 -14.67 30.82
CA GLN A 205 -8.32 -15.42 29.71
C GLN A 205 -7.64 -15.05 28.38
N CYS A 206 -6.42 -14.52 28.45
CA CYS A 206 -5.61 -14.20 27.29
C CYS A 206 -5.33 -15.48 26.48
N TRP A 207 -5.62 -15.43 25.18
CA TRP A 207 -5.34 -16.52 24.23
C TRP A 207 -4.39 -16.10 23.10
N CYS A 208 -3.54 -15.10 23.37
CA CYS A 208 -2.54 -14.60 22.43
C CYS A 208 -1.54 -15.66 21.92
N PRO A 209 -0.93 -16.51 22.77
CA PRO A 209 0.00 -17.52 22.28
C PRO A 209 -0.73 -18.56 21.42
N GLU A 210 -1.91 -19.00 21.82
CA GLU A 210 -2.73 -19.91 21.03
C GLU A 210 -3.10 -19.29 19.68
N ALA A 211 -3.45 -17.99 19.61
CA ALA A 211 -3.77 -17.33 18.36
C ALA A 211 -2.63 -17.42 17.32
N LEU A 212 -1.37 -17.29 17.76
CA LEU A 212 -0.21 -17.40 16.89
C LEU A 212 0.08 -18.85 16.46
N GLU A 213 -0.15 -19.82 17.34
CA GLU A 213 -0.08 -21.25 16.96
C GLU A 213 -1.17 -21.61 15.95
N GLN A 214 -2.41 -21.13 16.16
CA GLN A 214 -3.51 -21.30 15.22
C GLN A 214 -3.18 -20.64 13.86
N LEU A 215 -2.49 -19.50 13.86
CA LEU A 215 -2.03 -18.83 12.64
C LEU A 215 -1.04 -19.70 11.85
N GLN A 216 -0.02 -20.25 12.52
CA GLN A 216 0.97 -21.12 11.90
C GLN A 216 0.33 -22.42 11.36
N GLN A 217 -0.62 -22.98 12.10
CA GLN A 217 -1.35 -24.16 11.64
C GLN A 217 -2.22 -23.85 10.43
N LEU A 218 -2.93 -22.71 10.43
CA LEU A 218 -3.73 -22.29 9.29
C LEU A 218 -2.87 -22.00 8.06
N SER A 219 -1.75 -21.29 8.22
CA SER A 219 -0.84 -21.00 7.10
C SER A 219 -0.25 -22.28 6.52
N HIS A 220 0.12 -23.26 7.35
CA HIS A 220 0.58 -24.57 6.91
C HIS A 220 -0.49 -25.36 6.13
N ILE A 221 -1.75 -25.36 6.61
CA ILE A 221 -2.85 -26.03 5.90
C ILE A 221 -3.12 -25.36 4.56
N LEU A 222 -3.18 -24.02 4.53
CA LEU A 222 -3.44 -23.25 3.32
C LEU A 222 -2.30 -23.34 2.30
N SER A 223 -1.04 -23.42 2.75
CA SER A 223 0.12 -23.61 1.86
C SER A 223 0.12 -25.00 1.25
N LYS A 224 -0.16 -26.05 2.05
CA LYS A 224 -0.28 -27.43 1.55
C LYS A 224 -1.40 -27.58 0.51
N LEU A 225 -2.51 -26.86 0.67
CA LEU A 225 -3.61 -26.85 -0.30
C LEU A 225 -3.41 -25.87 -1.47
N GLN A 226 -2.30 -25.10 -1.48
CA GLN A 226 -2.06 -23.99 -2.42
C GLN A 226 -3.24 -23.00 -2.54
N LEU A 227 -3.89 -22.72 -1.42
CA LEU A 227 -5.01 -21.76 -1.29
C LEU A 227 -4.61 -20.48 -0.55
N LEU A 228 -3.40 -20.42 0.01
CA LEU A 228 -2.92 -19.31 0.83
C LEU A 228 -3.10 -17.96 0.13
N ASP A 229 -2.52 -17.78 -1.05
CA ASP A 229 -2.60 -16.51 -1.80
C ASP A 229 -4.04 -16.10 -2.14
N TRP A 230 -4.95 -17.07 -2.31
CA TRP A 230 -6.33 -16.79 -2.70
C TRP A 230 -7.22 -16.42 -1.52
N VAL A 231 -7.02 -17.06 -0.37
CA VAL A 231 -7.85 -16.87 0.81
C VAL A 231 -7.31 -15.71 1.68
N SER A 232 -5.99 -15.57 1.77
CA SER A 232 -5.37 -14.59 2.68
C SER A 232 -5.12 -13.23 2.05
N SER A 233 -4.84 -13.14 0.75
CA SER A 233 -4.35 -11.89 0.13
C SER A 233 -5.32 -10.70 0.29
N GLU A 234 -6.62 -10.91 0.05
CA GLU A 234 -7.63 -9.85 0.16
C GLU A 234 -7.78 -9.36 1.61
N ALA A 235 -7.88 -10.30 2.55
CA ALA A 235 -8.01 -10.00 3.97
C ALA A 235 -6.77 -9.26 4.50
N VAL A 236 -5.58 -9.78 4.20
CA VAL A 236 -4.30 -9.18 4.55
C VAL A 236 -4.17 -7.78 3.96
N THR A 237 -4.47 -7.60 2.67
CA THR A 237 -4.43 -6.28 2.01
C THR A 237 -5.37 -5.28 2.69
N SER A 238 -6.60 -5.71 3.01
CA SER A 238 -7.59 -4.86 3.69
C SER A 238 -7.12 -4.45 5.09
N ILE A 239 -6.52 -5.37 5.85
CA ILE A 239 -5.96 -5.10 7.18
C ILE A 239 -4.82 -4.07 7.06
N LEU A 240 -3.85 -4.32 6.20
CA LEU A 240 -2.71 -3.43 5.99
C LEU A 240 -3.16 -2.02 5.57
N HIS A 241 -4.10 -1.92 4.63
CA HIS A 241 -4.62 -0.64 4.19
C HIS A 241 -5.27 0.14 5.34
N LYS A 242 -6.16 -0.51 6.12
CA LYS A 242 -6.81 0.11 7.28
C LYS A 242 -5.82 0.55 8.35
N LEU A 243 -4.77 -0.23 8.57
CA LEU A 243 -3.74 0.10 9.57
C LEU A 243 -2.91 1.31 9.16
N ILE A 244 -2.51 1.38 7.88
CA ILE A 244 -1.81 2.54 7.34
C ILE A 244 -2.70 3.77 7.49
N GLU A 245 -3.97 3.69 7.11
CA GLU A 245 -4.93 4.79 7.28
C GLU A 245 -5.07 5.23 8.75
N GLN A 246 -5.24 4.30 9.68
CA GLN A 246 -5.38 4.59 11.11
C GLN A 246 -4.11 5.22 11.70
N ARG A 247 -2.94 4.66 11.41
CA ARG A 247 -1.66 5.19 11.91
C ARG A 247 -1.41 6.60 11.38
N MET A 248 -1.72 6.84 10.12
CA MET A 248 -1.58 8.16 9.52
C MET A 248 -2.50 9.20 10.14
N GLU A 249 -3.77 8.85 10.36
CA GLU A 249 -4.74 9.74 11.01
C GLU A 249 -4.34 10.06 12.46
N GLN A 250 -3.75 9.11 13.18
CA GLN A 250 -3.36 9.27 14.59
C GLN A 250 -2.04 10.02 14.78
N HIS A 251 -1.01 9.71 13.98
CA HIS A 251 0.35 10.23 14.21
C HIS A 251 0.77 11.32 13.24
N CYS A 252 0.20 11.37 12.04
CA CYS A 252 0.68 12.31 11.00
C CYS A 252 -0.19 13.55 10.86
N ARG A 253 -1.49 13.47 11.20
CA ARG A 253 -2.44 14.57 10.97
C ARG A 253 -2.15 15.74 11.90
N GLY A 254 -2.07 16.95 11.34
CA GLY A 254 -1.79 18.18 12.10
C GLY A 254 -0.35 18.37 12.59
N GLU A 255 0.53 17.38 12.47
CA GLU A 255 1.95 17.50 12.82
C GLU A 255 2.80 17.77 11.57
N TYR A 256 3.52 18.90 11.55
CA TYR A 256 4.29 19.34 10.38
C TYR A 256 5.80 19.50 10.61
N GLU A 257 6.24 19.49 11.88
CA GLU A 257 7.62 19.80 12.27
C GLU A 257 8.58 18.61 12.08
N ARG A 258 8.05 17.39 12.02
CA ARG A 258 8.84 16.14 11.95
C ARG A 258 8.61 15.42 10.63
N SER A 259 9.64 14.71 10.18
CA SER A 259 9.54 13.77 9.04
C SER A 259 9.06 12.41 9.53
N PHE A 260 8.12 11.81 8.81
CA PHE A 260 7.53 10.51 9.15
C PHE A 260 8.03 9.37 8.28
N LEU A 261 8.81 9.65 7.22
CA LEU A 261 9.22 8.65 6.24
C LEU A 261 10.10 7.54 6.82
N LEU A 262 11.07 7.88 7.68
CA LEU A 262 11.97 6.90 8.28
C LEU A 262 11.24 6.03 9.32
N ASN A 263 10.47 6.64 10.22
CA ASN A 263 9.65 5.89 11.19
C ASN A 263 8.69 4.94 10.48
N PHE A 264 8.07 5.38 9.38
CA PHE A 264 7.21 4.51 8.58
C PHE A 264 7.99 3.34 7.95
N GLN A 265 9.20 3.56 7.44
CA GLN A 265 10.01 2.48 6.86
C GLN A 265 10.38 1.43 7.90
N GLU A 266 10.79 1.85 9.09
CA GLU A 266 11.13 0.93 10.20
C GLU A 266 9.89 0.15 10.67
N TRP A 267 8.77 0.86 10.87
CA TRP A 267 7.50 0.23 11.20
C TRP A 267 7.02 -0.74 10.11
N LEU A 268 7.20 -0.40 8.83
CA LEU A 268 6.84 -1.27 7.72
C LEU A 268 7.63 -2.58 7.75
N GLU A 269 8.90 -2.59 8.16
CA GLU A 269 9.65 -3.84 8.31
C GLU A 269 9.02 -4.78 9.34
N LEU A 270 8.50 -4.25 10.46
CA LEU A 270 7.81 -5.05 11.47
C LEU A 270 6.54 -5.69 10.89
N VAL A 271 5.77 -4.90 10.13
CA VAL A 271 4.57 -5.37 9.44
C VAL A 271 4.89 -6.42 8.38
N LEU A 272 5.97 -6.21 7.61
CA LEU A 272 6.48 -7.21 6.66
C LEU A 272 6.97 -8.47 7.39
N GLY A 273 7.50 -8.35 8.61
CA GLY A 273 7.85 -9.48 9.47
C GLY A 273 6.65 -10.37 9.77
N TRP A 274 5.49 -9.78 10.09
CA TRP A 274 4.23 -10.53 10.23
C TRP A 274 3.80 -11.22 8.93
N LEU A 275 3.86 -10.52 7.80
CA LEU A 275 3.57 -11.11 6.49
C LEU A 275 4.48 -12.30 6.20
N GLY A 276 5.75 -12.19 6.58
CA GLY A 276 6.71 -13.28 6.51
C GLY A 276 6.23 -14.50 7.29
N LYS A 277 5.67 -14.33 8.49
CA LYS A 277 5.09 -15.44 9.29
C LYS A 277 3.81 -16.01 8.67
N VAL A 278 2.98 -15.18 8.03
CA VAL A 278 1.73 -15.62 7.35
C VAL A 278 2.03 -16.41 6.07
N PHE A 279 3.02 -15.94 5.30
CA PHE A 279 3.44 -16.53 4.03
C PHE A 279 4.70 -17.42 4.14
N ALA A 280 5.11 -17.77 5.37
CA ALA A 280 6.24 -18.68 5.61
C ALA A 280 5.93 -20.05 5.02
N CYS A 281 6.47 -20.32 3.83
CA CYS A 281 6.36 -21.60 3.18
C CYS A 281 7.64 -22.39 3.45
N GLU A 282 7.58 -23.35 4.37
CA GLU A 282 8.60 -24.41 4.49
C GLU A 282 8.48 -25.32 3.26
N GLY A 283 9.12 -24.99 2.13
CA GLY A 283 9.02 -25.89 0.97
C GLY A 283 9.58 -25.44 -0.38
N SER A 284 10.13 -24.23 -0.53
CA SER A 284 10.84 -23.86 -1.75
C SER A 284 12.34 -23.87 -1.48
N GLY A 285 13.00 -24.96 -1.90
CA GLY A 285 14.43 -25.17 -1.75
C GLY A 285 15.30 -24.02 -2.27
N ASP A 286 16.48 -23.92 -1.66
CA ASP A 286 17.61 -23.02 -1.96
C ASP A 286 18.05 -23.09 -3.44
N GLY A 287 17.25 -22.51 -4.33
CA GLY A 287 17.68 -22.07 -5.65
C GLY A 287 18.02 -20.57 -5.63
N PRO A 288 19.01 -20.08 -6.40
CA PRO A 288 19.41 -18.66 -6.43
C PRO A 288 18.36 -17.67 -7.02
N GLY A 289 17.08 -18.03 -7.00
CA GLY A 289 15.96 -17.26 -7.55
C GLY A 289 14.67 -17.50 -6.75
N SER A 290 14.75 -17.48 -5.42
CA SER A 290 13.61 -17.70 -4.53
C SER A 290 12.49 -16.68 -4.76
N GLY A 291 11.36 -17.15 -5.30
CA GLY A 291 10.16 -16.34 -5.54
C GLY A 291 9.61 -15.67 -4.27
N ALA A 292 9.90 -16.23 -3.08
CA ALA A 292 9.51 -15.63 -1.79
C ALA A 292 10.14 -14.24 -1.58
N GLY A 293 11.40 -14.04 -1.99
CA GLY A 293 12.04 -12.72 -1.94
C GLY A 293 11.42 -11.71 -2.91
N SER A 294 10.95 -12.18 -4.07
CA SER A 294 10.24 -11.35 -5.05
C SER A 294 8.85 -10.92 -4.55
N VAL A 295 8.11 -11.84 -3.93
CA VAL A 295 6.79 -11.56 -3.36
C VAL A 295 6.90 -10.55 -2.21
N MET A 296 7.86 -10.72 -1.29
CA MET A 296 8.07 -9.76 -0.20
C MET A 296 8.49 -8.38 -0.72
N LYS A 297 9.31 -8.33 -1.77
CA LYS A 297 9.66 -7.06 -2.44
C LYS A 297 8.43 -6.41 -3.10
N GLN A 298 7.54 -7.19 -3.70
CA GLN A 298 6.29 -6.70 -4.27
C GLN A 298 5.36 -6.12 -3.19
N TRP A 299 5.20 -6.81 -2.06
CA TRP A 299 4.44 -6.31 -0.91
C TRP A 299 5.03 -5.02 -0.36
N ARG A 300 6.35 -4.97 -0.16
CA ARG A 300 7.06 -3.74 0.26
C ARG A 300 6.77 -2.58 -0.68
N CYS A 301 6.91 -2.80 -1.98
CA CYS A 301 6.66 -1.78 -2.99
C CYS A 301 5.20 -1.32 -2.97
N HIS A 302 4.26 -2.27 -2.92
CA HIS A 302 2.83 -1.99 -2.88
C HIS A 302 2.45 -1.17 -1.64
N MET A 303 2.92 -1.56 -0.46
CA MET A 303 2.61 -0.85 0.79
C MET A 303 3.25 0.54 0.83
N HIS A 304 4.47 0.69 0.33
CA HIS A 304 5.12 1.99 0.25
C HIS A 304 4.40 2.92 -0.73
N GLN A 305 3.97 2.42 -1.90
CA GLN A 305 3.15 3.18 -2.84
C GLN A 305 1.79 3.57 -2.26
N PHE A 306 1.13 2.64 -1.55
CA PHE A 306 -0.15 2.91 -0.89
C PHE A 306 -0.02 3.99 0.19
N PHE A 307 1.01 3.90 1.04
CA PHE A 307 1.35 4.93 2.02
C PHE A 307 1.58 6.28 1.36
N CYS A 308 2.48 6.37 0.37
CA CYS A 308 2.77 7.63 -0.32
C CYS A 308 1.50 8.26 -0.90
N ARG A 309 0.60 7.46 -1.47
CA ARG A 309 -0.67 7.94 -2.02
C ARG A 309 -1.59 8.55 -0.95
N ILE A 310 -1.76 7.89 0.19
CA ILE A 310 -2.58 8.43 1.28
C ILE A 310 -1.89 9.64 1.91
N TYR A 311 -0.57 9.59 2.10
CA TYR A 311 0.21 10.66 2.70
C TYR A 311 0.09 11.94 1.90
N VAL A 312 0.25 11.83 0.58
CA VAL A 312 0.08 12.96 -0.35
C VAL A 312 -1.34 13.50 -0.30
N ASN A 313 -2.37 12.64 -0.31
CA ASN A 313 -3.76 13.10 -0.21
C ASN A 313 -4.01 13.91 1.07
N MET A 314 -3.61 13.37 2.22
CA MET A 314 -3.75 14.03 3.51
C MET A 314 -2.98 15.36 3.54
N ARG A 315 -1.72 15.37 3.09
CA ARG A 315 -0.90 16.59 3.05
C ARG A 315 -1.41 17.62 2.05
N ILE A 316 -2.06 17.21 0.96
CA ILE A 316 -2.72 18.12 0.02
C ILE A 316 -3.90 18.84 0.68
N GLU A 317 -4.69 18.16 1.52
CA GLU A 317 -5.78 18.77 2.27
C GLU A 317 -5.26 19.79 3.31
N GLU A 318 -4.12 19.50 3.91
CA GLU A 318 -3.49 20.33 4.94
C GLU A 318 -2.52 21.39 4.38
N LEU A 319 -2.24 21.38 3.06
CA LEU A 319 -1.16 22.14 2.45
C LEU A 319 -1.22 23.65 2.72
N PHE A 320 -2.43 24.22 2.80
CA PHE A 320 -2.58 25.62 3.15
C PHE A 320 -2.08 25.93 4.56
N SER A 321 -2.37 25.06 5.54
CA SER A 321 -1.89 25.20 6.91
C SER A 321 -0.38 24.99 6.97
N ILE A 322 0.14 23.97 6.27
CA ILE A 322 1.58 23.71 6.12
C ILE A 322 2.31 24.95 5.58
N ILE A 323 1.77 25.59 4.55
CA ILE A 323 2.38 26.80 3.96
C ILE A 323 2.37 27.98 4.94
N ARG A 324 1.29 28.14 5.71
CA ARG A 324 1.17 29.21 6.70
C ARG A 324 2.21 29.07 7.81
N ASP A 325 2.47 27.83 8.24
CA ASP A 325 3.33 27.49 9.37
C ASP A 325 4.80 27.24 8.94
N PHE A 326 5.21 27.75 7.77
CA PHE A 326 6.60 27.71 7.28
C PHE A 326 7.41 28.87 7.90
N PRO A 327 8.65 28.65 8.41
CA PRO A 327 9.59 27.55 8.12
C PRO A 327 9.53 26.32 9.04
N GLU A 328 8.75 26.35 10.11
CA GLU A 328 8.65 25.24 11.08
C GLU A 328 8.13 23.96 10.40
N SER A 329 7.28 24.10 9.38
CA SER A 329 6.71 23.00 8.59
C SER A 329 7.63 22.40 7.51
N LYS A 330 8.92 22.76 7.45
CA LYS A 330 9.83 22.36 6.35
C LYS A 330 9.90 20.83 6.17
N ALA A 331 9.96 20.07 7.25
CA ALA A 331 10.03 18.61 7.19
C ALA A 331 8.82 17.98 6.45
N ALA A 332 7.62 18.51 6.67
CA ALA A 332 6.42 18.05 5.96
C ALA A 332 6.46 18.34 4.45
N ILE A 333 7.11 19.43 4.04
CA ILE A 333 7.29 19.79 2.62
C ILE A 333 8.30 18.85 1.96
N ASP A 334 9.40 18.55 2.63
CA ASP A 334 10.43 17.62 2.13
C ASP A 334 9.85 16.20 1.98
N ASP A 335 9.07 15.74 2.94
CA ASP A 335 8.34 14.46 2.84
C ASP A 335 7.34 14.46 1.68
N LEU A 336 6.56 15.55 1.55
CA LEU A 336 5.59 15.70 0.47
C LEU A 336 6.27 15.69 -0.90
N LYS A 337 7.42 16.35 -1.06
CA LYS A 337 8.23 16.32 -2.28
C LYS A 337 8.64 14.90 -2.65
N PHE A 338 9.20 14.16 -1.70
CA PHE A 338 9.62 12.77 -1.91
C PHE A 338 8.45 11.87 -2.33
N CYS A 339 7.27 12.03 -1.71
CA CYS A 339 6.09 11.25 -2.06
C CYS A 339 5.44 11.71 -3.39
N LEU A 340 5.50 13.00 -3.74
CA LEU A 340 4.97 13.53 -5.00
C LEU A 340 5.77 13.06 -6.22
N GLU A 341 7.08 12.87 -6.12
CA GLU A 341 7.88 12.28 -7.21
C GLU A 341 7.45 10.84 -7.51
N ARG A 342 6.92 10.14 -6.51
CA ARG A 342 6.45 8.75 -6.60
C ARG A 342 4.96 8.64 -6.91
N THR A 343 4.22 9.74 -6.84
CA THR A 343 2.77 9.76 -7.03
C THR A 343 2.40 10.73 -8.15
N ASN A 344 1.61 10.29 -9.13
CA ASN A 344 1.18 11.15 -10.24
C ASN A 344 0.05 12.14 -9.82
N GLN A 345 0.19 12.82 -8.67
CA GLN A 345 -0.88 13.62 -8.02
C GLN A 345 -0.65 15.14 -8.05
N ARG A 346 0.36 15.60 -8.80
CA ARG A 346 0.71 17.04 -8.95
C ARG A 346 -0.48 17.92 -9.37
N GLN A 347 -1.33 17.43 -10.28
CA GLN A 347 -2.54 18.17 -10.72
C GLN A 347 -3.62 18.28 -9.63
N GLN A 348 -3.76 17.24 -8.80
CA GLN A 348 -4.70 17.25 -7.66
C GLN A 348 -4.24 18.27 -6.62
N LEU A 349 -2.94 18.32 -6.34
CA LEU A 349 -2.33 19.32 -5.45
C LEU A 349 -2.64 20.74 -5.95
N LEU A 350 -2.39 21.02 -7.23
CA LEU A 350 -2.65 22.34 -7.83
C LEU A 350 -4.12 22.75 -7.70
N THR A 351 -5.04 21.82 -7.97
CA THR A 351 -6.48 22.10 -7.95
C THR A 351 -6.95 22.36 -6.51
N SER A 352 -6.54 21.50 -5.57
CA SER A 352 -6.87 21.64 -4.15
C SER A 352 -6.31 22.94 -3.56
N LEU A 353 -5.02 23.23 -3.82
CA LEU A 353 -4.36 24.42 -3.29
C LEU A 353 -4.98 25.72 -3.83
N LYS A 354 -5.34 25.77 -5.11
CA LYS A 354 -6.07 26.91 -5.68
C LYS A 354 -7.40 27.13 -4.97
N SER A 355 -8.18 26.05 -4.79
CA SER A 355 -9.46 26.11 -4.09
C SER A 355 -9.29 26.56 -2.64
N ALA A 356 -8.23 26.10 -1.95
CA ALA A 356 -7.90 26.52 -0.60
C ALA A 356 -7.55 28.02 -0.51
N PHE A 357 -6.76 28.54 -1.45
CA PHE A 357 -6.48 29.98 -1.50
C PHE A 357 -7.74 30.81 -1.76
N GLU A 358 -8.57 30.41 -2.73
CA GLU A 358 -9.81 31.13 -3.05
C GLU A 358 -10.81 31.15 -1.89
N SER A 359 -10.97 30.02 -1.20
CA SER A 359 -11.93 29.88 -0.09
C SER A 359 -11.45 30.48 1.24
N ARG A 360 -10.16 30.36 1.58
CA ARG A 360 -9.63 30.71 2.91
C ARG A 360 -8.83 32.01 2.97
N LEU A 361 -8.32 32.50 1.84
CA LEU A 361 -7.42 33.66 1.80
C LEU A 361 -7.97 34.82 0.96
N LEU A 362 -8.58 34.52 -0.20
CA LEU A 362 -8.95 35.53 -1.21
C LEU A 362 -10.38 36.02 -1.06
N HIS A 363 -10.76 36.40 0.17
CA HIS A 363 -12.04 37.01 0.44
C HIS A 363 -11.89 38.41 1.09
N PRO A 364 -12.91 39.29 0.98
CA PRO A 364 -12.81 40.67 1.48
C PRO A 364 -12.51 40.81 2.97
N GLY A 365 -12.81 39.76 3.76
CA GLY A 365 -12.59 39.74 5.20
C GLY A 365 -11.14 39.57 5.67
N VAL A 366 -10.19 39.22 4.79
CA VAL A 366 -8.76 39.06 5.16
C VAL A 366 -8.00 40.36 4.93
N HIS A 367 -7.13 40.76 5.87
CA HIS A 367 -6.27 41.93 5.70
C HIS A 367 -5.21 41.73 4.62
N THR A 368 -4.76 42.82 4.00
CA THR A 368 -3.73 42.78 2.96
C THR A 368 -2.38 42.30 3.49
N SER A 369 -2.01 42.63 4.73
CA SER A 369 -0.82 42.09 5.42
C SER A 369 -0.84 40.57 5.46
N ASP A 370 -1.90 39.98 5.99
CA ASP A 370 -2.02 38.53 6.14
C ASP A 370 -1.90 37.80 4.79
N ILE A 371 -2.51 38.35 3.73
CA ILE A 371 -2.41 37.77 2.37
C ILE A 371 -0.96 37.80 1.87
N LEU A 372 -0.23 38.88 2.13
CA LEU A 372 1.16 39.01 1.70
C LEU A 372 2.10 38.13 2.51
N THR A 373 1.89 38.02 3.82
CA THR A 373 2.66 37.12 4.69
C THR A 373 2.48 35.67 4.23
N VAL A 374 1.23 35.23 3.99
CA VAL A 374 0.96 33.88 3.45
C VAL A 374 1.54 33.71 2.04
N TYR A 375 1.49 34.73 1.19
CA TYR A 375 2.10 34.66 -0.14
C TYR A 375 3.63 34.53 -0.09
N ILE A 376 4.30 35.23 0.85
CA ILE A 376 5.75 35.10 1.06
C ILE A 376 6.08 33.69 1.58
N SER A 377 5.34 33.19 2.57
CA SER A 377 5.51 31.82 3.05
C SER A 377 5.24 30.79 1.95
N ALA A 378 4.24 31.01 1.10
CA ALA A 378 3.95 30.17 -0.07
C ALA A 378 5.10 30.17 -1.08
N ILE A 379 5.75 31.32 -1.33
CA ILE A 379 6.92 31.39 -2.21
C ILE A 379 8.07 30.55 -1.65
N LYS A 380 8.31 30.63 -0.34
CA LYS A 380 9.39 29.88 0.32
C LYS A 380 9.08 28.38 0.34
N ALA A 381 7.88 27.99 0.77
CA ALA A 381 7.43 26.60 0.86
C ALA A 381 7.36 25.89 -0.49
N LEU A 382 6.71 26.51 -1.50
CA LEU A 382 6.53 25.87 -2.81
C LEU A 382 7.82 25.78 -3.63
N ARG A 383 8.83 26.60 -3.30
CA ARG A 383 10.17 26.50 -3.88
C ARG A 383 10.90 25.25 -3.43
N GLU A 384 10.81 24.93 -2.14
CA GLU A 384 11.39 23.68 -1.60
C GLU A 384 10.69 22.46 -2.22
N LEU A 385 9.36 22.53 -2.35
CA LEU A 385 8.52 21.48 -2.92
C LEU A 385 8.82 21.21 -4.41
N ASP A 386 8.93 22.26 -5.23
CA ASP A 386 9.12 22.18 -6.68
C ASP A 386 10.21 23.16 -7.14
N PRO A 387 11.46 22.68 -7.31
CA PRO A 387 12.57 23.51 -7.77
C PRO A 387 12.32 24.17 -9.13
N SER A 388 11.45 23.58 -9.97
CA SER A 388 11.07 24.17 -11.27
C SER A 388 10.21 25.43 -11.15
N MET A 389 9.68 25.73 -9.96
CA MET A 389 8.78 26.86 -9.65
C MET A 389 7.45 26.86 -10.42
N VAL A 390 7.13 25.80 -11.16
CA VAL A 390 5.89 25.71 -11.95
C VAL A 390 4.69 25.63 -11.04
N ILE A 391 4.75 24.83 -9.97
CA ILE A 391 3.64 24.74 -9.00
C ILE A 391 3.34 26.11 -8.40
N LEU A 392 4.38 26.84 -8.00
CA LEU A 392 4.26 28.19 -7.46
C LEU A 392 3.59 29.14 -8.46
N GLN A 393 4.04 29.16 -9.72
CA GLN A 393 3.49 30.04 -10.74
C GLN A 393 2.00 29.79 -10.98
N VAL A 394 1.61 28.53 -11.08
CA VAL A 394 0.25 28.12 -11.39
C VAL A 394 -0.67 28.29 -10.17
N ALA A 395 -0.24 27.86 -8.99
CA ALA A 395 -1.04 27.92 -7.76
C ALA A 395 -1.26 29.35 -7.24
N CYS A 396 -0.26 30.22 -7.37
CA CYS A 396 -0.34 31.59 -6.86
C CYS A 396 -0.93 32.61 -7.86
N GLN A 397 -1.22 32.22 -9.10
CA GLN A 397 -1.91 33.07 -10.08
C GLN A 397 -3.17 33.78 -9.53
N PRO A 398 -4.11 33.09 -8.82
CA PRO A 398 -5.29 33.75 -8.24
C PRO A 398 -4.92 34.81 -7.18
N ILE A 399 -3.89 34.56 -6.35
CA ILE A 399 -3.40 35.53 -5.37
C ILE A 399 -2.92 36.81 -6.06
N ARG A 400 -2.10 36.66 -7.12
CA ARG A 400 -1.59 37.81 -7.89
C ARG A 400 -2.72 38.60 -8.55
N LYS A 401 -3.71 37.90 -9.11
CA LYS A 401 -4.89 38.54 -9.71
C LYS A 401 -5.70 39.32 -8.68
N TYR A 402 -5.93 38.75 -7.51
CA TYR A 402 -6.68 39.38 -6.42
C TYR A 402 -5.98 40.62 -5.87
N LEU A 403 -4.67 40.55 -5.61
CA LEU A 403 -3.88 41.69 -5.13
C LEU A 403 -3.80 42.84 -6.14
N ARG A 404 -3.90 42.59 -7.45
CA ARG A 404 -3.98 43.66 -8.47
C ARG A 404 -5.33 44.38 -8.48
N THR A 405 -6.40 43.67 -8.15
CA THR A 405 -7.76 44.22 -8.16
C THR A 405 -8.14 44.94 -6.87
N ARG A 406 -7.41 44.69 -5.78
CA ARG A 406 -7.72 45.24 -4.47
C ARG A 406 -7.26 46.70 -4.39
N GLU A 407 -8.15 47.59 -3.94
CA GLU A 407 -7.88 49.03 -3.87
C GLU A 407 -6.81 49.37 -2.84
N ASP A 408 -6.69 48.59 -1.77
CA ASP A 408 -5.76 48.84 -0.65
C ASP A 408 -4.29 48.58 -1.01
N THR A 409 -4.01 47.73 -2.00
CA THR A 409 -2.67 47.49 -2.56
C THR A 409 -2.34 48.43 -3.73
N VAL A 410 -3.35 49.10 -4.28
CA VAL A 410 -3.27 49.94 -5.50
C VAL A 410 -3.97 51.30 -5.25
N ARG A 411 -3.74 51.96 -4.11
CA ARG A 411 -4.14 53.37 -3.92
C ARG A 411 -3.22 54.37 -4.62
N GLN A 412 -2.67 53.98 -5.78
CA GLN A 412 -1.94 54.85 -6.70
C GLN A 412 -2.25 54.53 -8.17
N ASN A 413 -3.51 54.27 -8.53
CA ASN A 413 -3.85 54.14 -9.96
C ASN A 413 -5.18 54.75 -10.43
N ARG A 414 -5.84 55.60 -9.62
CA ARG A 414 -6.87 56.52 -10.15
C ARG A 414 -6.70 57.90 -9.55
N GLY A 415 -6.46 58.86 -10.42
CA GLY A 415 -6.26 60.27 -10.08
C GLY A 415 -7.44 60.87 -9.35
N GLY A 416 -7.11 61.71 -8.37
CA GLY A 416 -8.06 62.48 -7.59
C GLY A 416 -7.35 62.97 -6.35
N SER A 417 -6.88 64.22 -6.39
CA SER A 417 -6.37 64.92 -5.21
C SER A 417 -7.32 64.73 -4.03
N ASP A 418 -6.71 64.48 -2.88
CA ASP A 418 -7.33 64.53 -1.55
C ASP A 418 -8.18 63.32 -1.14
N ARG A 419 -7.59 62.43 -0.31
CA ARG A 419 -8.11 62.05 1.02
C ARG A 419 -7.31 60.92 1.68
N ARG A 420 -6.61 61.29 2.76
CA ARG A 420 -6.21 60.48 3.93
C ARG A 420 -5.50 59.14 3.66
N ARG A 421 -4.17 59.27 3.61
CA ARG A 421 -3.11 58.30 3.97
C ARG A 421 -3.49 57.40 5.15
N ARG A 422 -3.70 56.10 4.92
CA ARG A 422 -3.71 55.04 5.98
C ARG A 422 -3.79 53.60 5.44
N GLY A 423 -3.34 53.34 4.21
CA GLY A 423 -3.50 52.01 3.57
C GLY A 423 -2.23 51.15 3.46
N CYS A 424 -1.03 51.76 3.40
CA CYS A 424 0.19 51.05 2.97
C CYS A 424 1.24 50.88 4.09
N THR A 425 0.87 51.12 5.36
CA THR A 425 1.78 50.86 6.49
C THR A 425 2.11 49.38 6.65
N ASP A 426 1.23 48.49 6.17
CA ASP A 426 1.33 47.02 6.33
C ASP A 426 2.47 46.39 5.51
N LEU A 427 2.66 46.80 4.25
CA LEU A 427 3.75 46.26 3.43
C LEU A 427 5.12 46.63 4.01
N ALA A 428 5.26 47.89 4.43
CA ALA A 428 6.50 48.41 4.98
C ALA A 428 6.79 47.86 6.38
N SER A 429 5.77 47.63 7.22
CA SER A 429 5.95 46.96 8.52
C SER A 429 6.35 45.50 8.35
N GLU A 430 5.80 44.76 7.40
CA GLU A 430 6.17 43.36 7.17
C GLU A 430 7.58 43.22 6.55
N LEU A 431 7.96 44.12 5.64
CA LEU A 431 9.34 44.19 5.12
C LEU A 431 10.38 44.59 6.17
N SER A 432 9.95 45.25 7.25
CA SER A 432 10.84 45.61 8.37
C SER A 432 10.73 44.67 9.59
N ARG A 433 9.76 43.73 9.59
CA ARG A 433 9.58 42.67 10.60
C ARG A 433 10.16 41.33 10.18
N GLY A 434 10.35 41.10 8.87
CA GLY A 434 11.12 39.95 8.42
C GLY A 434 12.52 40.04 8.99
N ASP A 435 12.99 38.95 9.62
CA ASP A 435 14.42 38.74 9.85
C ASP A 435 15.16 39.14 8.57
N PRO A 436 16.36 39.74 8.65
CA PRO A 436 17.12 40.07 7.46
C PRO A 436 17.28 38.78 6.68
N VAL A 437 16.44 38.61 5.65
CA VAL A 437 16.61 37.60 4.64
C VAL A 437 18.02 37.88 4.19
N THR A 438 18.93 36.95 4.49
CA THR A 438 20.26 36.98 3.92
C THR A 438 20.01 37.12 2.43
N LEU A 439 20.20 38.36 1.95
CA LEU A 439 20.25 38.67 0.55
C LEU A 439 21.53 37.95 0.13
N GLU A 440 21.41 36.65 -0.12
CA GLU A 440 22.29 36.00 -1.06
C GLU A 440 22.03 36.76 -2.35
N MET A 441 22.85 37.80 -2.53
CA MET A 441 22.97 38.52 -3.77
C MET A 441 23.49 37.48 -4.75
N GLN A 442 22.57 36.71 -5.33
CA GLN A 442 22.81 36.05 -6.59
C GLN A 442 22.95 37.20 -7.58
N ASP A 443 24.20 37.68 -7.69
CA ASP A 443 24.62 38.57 -8.73
C ASP A 443 24.08 38.01 -10.04
N SER A 444 23.17 38.78 -10.62
CA SER A 444 22.62 38.55 -11.93
C SER A 444 23.76 38.72 -12.93
N ASP A 445 24.53 37.66 -13.16
CA ASP A 445 25.40 37.40 -14.30
C ASP A 445 25.93 35.95 -14.20
N ASP A 446 25.04 34.95 -14.26
CA ASP A 446 25.47 33.56 -14.47
C ASP A 446 25.63 33.29 -15.98
N GLU A 447 26.73 33.77 -16.55
CA GLU A 447 27.35 33.07 -17.68
C GLU A 447 27.87 31.71 -17.15
N GLY A 448 26.99 30.73 -17.01
CA GLY A 448 27.42 29.48 -16.36
C GLY A 448 26.40 28.38 -16.11
N THR A 449 25.21 28.36 -16.71
CA THR A 449 24.39 27.14 -16.62
C THR A 449 25.06 26.05 -17.46
N ASP A 450 25.72 25.11 -16.79
CA ASP A 450 26.33 23.93 -17.42
C ASP A 450 25.25 23.24 -18.28
N PRO A 451 25.54 22.82 -19.53
CA PRO A 451 24.54 22.19 -20.40
C PRO A 451 23.85 20.97 -19.77
N GLU A 452 24.50 20.35 -18.77
CA GLU A 452 24.02 19.19 -18.01
C GLU A 452 22.95 19.54 -16.96
N ASP A 453 22.84 20.81 -16.52
CA ASP A 453 21.84 21.25 -15.53
C ASP A 453 20.49 21.65 -16.18
N TRP A 454 20.41 21.59 -17.52
CA TRP A 454 19.19 21.92 -18.23
C TRP A 454 18.20 20.74 -18.22
N ALA A 455 17.09 20.90 -17.49
CA ALA A 455 15.95 20.00 -17.53
C ALA A 455 14.76 20.63 -18.29
N PRO A 456 13.99 19.85 -19.07
CA PRO A 456 12.78 20.35 -19.72
C PRO A 456 11.71 20.72 -18.69
N ASP A 457 10.85 21.67 -19.07
CA ASP A 457 9.71 22.06 -18.24
C ASP A 457 8.72 20.89 -18.06
N PRO A 458 8.16 20.71 -16.85
CA PRO A 458 7.16 19.67 -16.61
C PRO A 458 5.85 19.95 -17.37
N THR A 459 5.03 18.92 -17.57
CA THR A 459 3.85 18.96 -18.45
C THR A 459 2.74 19.93 -18.00
N ASP A 460 2.75 20.33 -16.73
CA ASP A 460 1.85 21.30 -16.13
C ASP A 460 2.31 22.75 -16.31
N ALA A 461 3.51 22.97 -16.88
CA ALA A 461 3.97 24.31 -17.22
C ALA A 461 3.03 24.94 -18.25
N VAL A 462 2.49 26.11 -17.89
CA VAL A 462 1.74 26.93 -18.85
C VAL A 462 2.70 27.32 -19.97
N PRO A 463 2.32 27.21 -21.25
CA PRO A 463 3.13 27.70 -22.36
C PRO A 463 3.12 29.22 -22.34
N ASP A 464 3.89 29.82 -21.43
CA ASP A 464 4.11 31.24 -21.35
C ASP A 464 5.33 31.63 -22.19
N LYS A 465 5.36 32.86 -22.68
CA LYS A 465 6.46 33.41 -23.51
C LYS A 465 7.77 33.58 -22.73
N LEU A 466 7.73 33.35 -21.42
CA LEU A 466 8.86 33.38 -20.50
C LEU A 466 9.23 31.93 -20.17
N GLY A 467 10.19 31.35 -20.93
CA GLY A 467 10.69 30.00 -20.65
C GLY A 467 11.35 29.88 -19.27
N SER A 468 11.61 28.64 -18.85
CA SER A 468 12.24 28.24 -17.58
C SER A 468 13.34 29.20 -17.07
N LYS A 469 14.22 29.70 -17.95
CA LYS A 469 15.35 30.61 -17.65
C LYS A 469 14.98 32.00 -17.08
N ARG A 470 13.71 32.43 -17.11
CA ARG A 470 13.27 33.75 -16.58
C ARG A 470 12.39 33.65 -15.33
N ARG A 471 12.22 32.47 -14.74
CA ARG A 471 11.56 32.34 -13.44
C ARG A 471 12.52 32.89 -12.37
N SER A 472 12.38 34.16 -12.01
CA SER A 472 13.24 34.76 -10.99
C SER A 472 13.11 33.99 -9.67
N SER A 473 14.24 33.65 -9.05
CA SER A 473 14.31 33.04 -7.73
C SER A 473 14.07 34.07 -6.62
N ASP A 474 14.12 35.37 -6.89
CA ASP A 474 14.01 36.36 -5.82
C ASP A 474 12.57 36.65 -5.40
N ILE A 475 12.32 36.55 -4.09
CA ILE A 475 11.04 36.91 -3.46
C ILE A 475 10.64 38.34 -3.80
N ILE A 476 11.61 39.28 -3.75
CA ILE A 476 11.39 40.70 -4.06
C ILE A 476 10.97 40.87 -5.52
N SER A 477 11.66 40.20 -6.45
CA SER A 477 11.31 40.22 -7.87
C SER A 477 9.90 39.64 -8.12
N LEU A 478 9.52 38.57 -7.40
CA LEU A 478 8.17 38.00 -7.46
C LEU A 478 7.10 38.96 -6.92
N LEU A 479 7.37 39.66 -5.83
CA LEU A 479 6.47 40.67 -5.26
C LEU A 479 6.30 41.86 -6.20
N VAL A 480 7.40 42.37 -6.76
CA VAL A 480 7.38 43.46 -7.74
C VAL A 480 6.64 43.05 -9.03
N SER A 481 6.77 41.78 -9.45
CA SER A 481 6.06 41.26 -10.63
C SER A 481 4.53 41.29 -10.49
N ILE A 482 3.99 41.33 -9.26
CA ILE A 482 2.56 41.49 -9.02
C ILE A 482 2.11 42.87 -9.51
N TYR A 483 2.86 43.91 -9.21
CA TYR A 483 2.49 45.30 -9.51
C TYR A 483 2.95 45.75 -10.90
N GLY A 484 3.84 45.00 -11.55
CA GLY A 484 4.22 45.17 -12.95
C GLY A 484 5.29 46.24 -13.19
N SER A 485 5.38 47.29 -12.37
CA SER A 485 6.46 48.28 -12.42
C SER A 485 7.19 48.40 -11.07
N LYS A 486 8.50 48.63 -11.16
CA LYS A 486 9.37 48.91 -9.99
C LYS A 486 9.04 50.28 -9.37
N ASP A 487 8.51 51.21 -10.16
CA ASP A 487 8.30 52.61 -9.77
C ASP A 487 7.27 52.76 -8.65
N ILE A 488 6.20 51.95 -8.67
CA ILE A 488 5.16 51.96 -7.63
C ILE A 488 5.75 51.63 -6.26
N PHE A 489 6.66 50.65 -6.21
CA PHE A 489 7.32 50.25 -4.97
C PHE A 489 8.27 51.32 -4.45
N ILE A 490 9.01 51.97 -5.36
CA ILE A 490 9.96 53.04 -5.02
C ILE A 490 9.22 54.27 -4.46
N ASP A 491 8.10 54.65 -5.06
CA ASP A 491 7.33 55.82 -4.62
C ASP A 491 6.68 55.62 -3.25
N GLU A 492 6.13 54.43 -2.99
CA GLU A 492 5.63 54.07 -1.65
C GLU A 492 6.75 54.03 -0.61
N TYR A 493 7.90 53.43 -0.96
CA TYR A 493 9.07 53.39 -0.06
C TYR A 493 9.57 54.81 0.29
N ARG A 494 9.62 55.72 -0.70
CA ARG A 494 9.92 57.15 -0.47
C ARG A 494 8.89 57.80 0.45
N GLY A 495 7.61 57.50 0.29
CA GLY A 495 6.53 57.98 1.15
C GLY A 495 6.71 57.54 2.62
N VAL A 496 7.01 56.26 2.84
CA VAL A 496 7.24 55.70 4.19
C VAL A 496 8.49 56.31 4.83
N LEU A 497 9.57 56.47 4.08
CA LEU A 497 10.79 57.13 4.57
C LEU A 497 10.53 58.59 4.93
N ALA A 498 9.79 59.32 4.10
CA ALA A 498 9.40 60.70 4.38
C ALA A 498 8.57 60.80 5.67
N ASP A 499 7.61 59.89 5.87
CA ASP A 499 6.77 59.85 7.06
C ASP A 499 7.58 59.46 8.32
N ARG A 500 8.53 58.52 8.23
CA ARG A 500 9.47 58.18 9.32
C ARG A 500 10.39 59.36 9.68
N CYS A 501 10.88 60.10 8.70
CA CYS A 501 11.69 61.32 8.93
C CYS A 501 10.87 62.48 9.52
N CYS A 502 9.59 62.59 9.14
CA CYS A 502 8.68 63.60 9.72
C CYS A 502 8.19 63.23 11.14
N SER A 503 8.10 61.94 11.46
CA SER A 503 7.73 61.47 12.80
C SER A 503 8.92 61.38 13.76
N SER A 504 10.14 61.17 13.28
CA SER A 504 11.35 61.25 14.12
C SER A 504 11.70 62.70 14.52
N SER A 505 11.32 63.68 13.70
CA SER A 505 11.53 65.12 13.97
C SER A 505 10.57 65.72 15.00
N THR A 506 9.63 64.94 15.56
CA THR A 506 8.78 65.35 16.69
C THR A 506 9.34 64.94 18.07
N THR A 507 10.57 64.43 18.14
CA THR A 507 11.30 64.33 19.42
C THR A 507 11.77 65.74 19.83
N THR A 508 11.01 66.36 20.72
CA THR A 508 11.16 67.65 21.41
C THR A 508 12.55 68.34 21.38
N PRO A 509 12.62 69.67 21.13
CA PRO A 509 13.86 70.44 21.29
C PRO A 509 14.19 70.63 22.78
N PRO A 510 15.46 70.56 23.21
CA PRO A 510 15.82 70.99 24.55
C PRO A 510 15.72 72.52 24.61
N GLY A 511 14.78 73.00 25.42
CA GLY A 511 14.66 74.39 25.81
C GLY A 511 15.92 74.90 26.52
N ARG A 512 16.21 76.18 26.29
CA ARG A 512 17.30 76.96 26.90
C ARG A 512 17.29 76.88 28.44
N SER A 513 18.43 76.53 29.03
CA SER A 513 19.00 77.21 30.20
C SER A 513 20.36 76.60 30.54
N GLY A 514 21.45 77.37 30.47
CA GLY A 514 22.77 76.90 30.88
C GLY A 514 23.89 77.73 30.28
N THR A 515 24.26 78.77 31.02
CA THR A 515 25.40 79.68 30.82
C THR A 515 26.71 78.95 30.49
N TRP A 516 27.39 79.41 29.44
CA TRP A 516 28.82 79.15 29.24
C TRP A 516 29.60 80.27 29.93
N SER A 517 30.38 79.92 30.95
CA SER A 517 31.39 80.80 31.54
C SER A 517 32.78 80.31 31.11
N CYS A 518 33.50 81.25 30.47
CA CYS A 518 34.92 81.37 30.11
C CYS A 518 35.69 80.12 29.66
#